data_AF-A0A1E4JHF8-F1
#
_entry.id   AF-A0A1E4JHF8-F1
#
_cell.length_a   1.000
_cell.length_b   1.000
_cell.length_c   1.000
_cell.angle_alpha   90.00
_cell.angle_beta   90.00
_cell.angle_gamma   90.00
#
_symmetry.space_group_name_H-M   'P 1'
#
loop_
_entity.id
_entity.type
_entity.pdbx_description
1 polymer ?
#
loop_
_entity_poly.entity_id
_entity_poly.type
_entity_poly.pdbx_seq_one_letter_code
_entity_poly.pdbx_strand_id
1 'polypeptide(L)' 'MFPFRLSRIFTNRWLALLWAAGICWMAADVAGTAPDKPDNAAVTDATGAPVSKDDIAALQHAVEDLEKRQGHP' A
#
# COMPACT_ATOMS: atom_id res chain seq x y z
N MET A 1 -33.40 0.60 -22.87
CA MET A 1 -33.63 1.79 -22.02
C MET A 1 -33.66 1.33 -20.57
N PHE A 2 -32.52 1.32 -19.88
CA PHE A 2 -32.47 0.87 -18.49
C PHE A 2 -33.00 1.98 -17.57
N PRO A 3 -34.08 1.75 -16.80
CA PRO A 3 -34.80 2.81 -16.08
C PRO A 3 -34.19 3.14 -14.71
N PHE A 4 -32.88 2.95 -14.55
CA PHE A 4 -32.15 3.27 -13.33
C PHE A 4 -30.91 4.06 -13.70
N ARG A 5 -31.04 5.38 -13.69
CA ARG A 5 -29.88 6.27 -13.83
C ARG A 5 -28.98 6.01 -12.62
N LEU A 6 -27.81 5.39 -12.84
CA LEU A 6 -26.81 5.12 -11.79
C LEU A 6 -26.44 6.39 -11.01
N SER A 7 -26.54 7.56 -11.63
CA SER A 7 -26.39 8.87 -10.96
C SER A 7 -27.33 9.04 -9.76
N ARG A 8 -28.47 8.35 -9.72
CA ARG A 8 -29.46 8.47 -8.63
C ARG A 8 -29.01 7.77 -7.34
N ILE A 9 -28.09 6.81 -7.43
CA ILE A 9 -27.45 6.16 -6.27
C ILE A 9 -26.57 7.14 -5.52
N PHE A 10 -25.91 8.06 -6.23
CA PHE A 10 -25.05 9.08 -5.63
C PHE A 10 -25.80 10.29 -5.07
N THR A 11 -27.04 10.55 -5.48
CA THR A 11 -27.86 11.63 -4.92
C THR A 11 -28.53 11.28 -3.59
N ASN A 12 -28.77 9.99 -3.30
CA ASN A 12 -29.33 9.58 -2.02
C ASN A 12 -28.20 9.18 -1.06
N ARG A 13 -27.96 10.01 -0.04
CA ARG A 13 -26.84 9.85 0.91
C ARG A 13 -26.79 8.45 1.52
N TRP A 14 -27.94 7.88 1.84
CA TRP A 14 -28.03 6.52 2.41
C TRP A 14 -27.70 5.42 1.39
N LEU A 15 -28.13 5.59 0.15
CA LEU A 15 -27.88 4.61 -0.91
C LEU A 15 -26.41 4.65 -1.34
N ALA A 16 -25.79 5.83 -1.33
CA ALA A 16 -24.36 6.00 -1.55
C ALA A 16 -23.53 5.31 -0.46
N LEU A 17 -23.93 5.39 0.81
CA LEU A 17 -23.25 4.71 1.92
C LEU A 17 -23.35 3.18 1.79
N LEU A 18 -24.55 2.65 1.49
CA LEU A 18 -24.74 1.21 1.27
C LEU A 18 -23.95 0.71 0.04
N TRP A 19 -23.90 1.51 -1.02
CA TRP A 19 -23.12 1.20 -2.21
C TRP A 19 -21.62 1.21 -1.93
N ALA A 20 -21.12 2.23 -1.21
CA ALA A 20 -19.72 2.30 -0.80
C ALA A 20 -19.33 1.11 0.10
N ALA A 21 -20.18 0.72 1.04
CA ALA A 21 -19.96 -0.46 1.88
C ALA A 21 -19.83 -1.74 1.04
N GLY A 22 -20.66 -1.90 0.00
CA GLY A 22 -20.56 -3.03 -0.94
C GLY A 22 -19.24 -3.05 -1.71
N ILE A 23 -18.73 -1.89 -2.11
CA ILE A 23 -17.42 -1.79 -2.78
C ILE A 23 -16.28 -2.10 -1.82
N CYS A 24 -16.31 -1.56 -0.60
CA CYS A 24 -15.29 -1.87 0.41
C CYS A 24 -15.26 -3.36 0.72
N TRP A 25 -16.42 -4.01 0.79
CA TRP A 25 -16.52 -5.46 0.95
C TRP A 25 -15.88 -6.21 -0.22
N MET A 26 -16.28 -5.87 -1.46
CA MET A 26 -15.73 -6.51 -2.66
C MET A 26 -14.22 -6.28 -2.78
N ALA A 27 -13.74 -5.09 -2.44
CA ALA A 27 -12.31 -4.78 -2.41
C ALA A 27 -11.58 -5.61 -1.36
N ALA A 28 -12.16 -5.83 -0.18
CA ALA A 28 -11.57 -6.69 0.84
C ALA A 28 -11.48 -8.15 0.39
N ASP A 29 -12.51 -8.67 -0.29
CA ASP A 29 -12.52 -10.03 -0.84
C ASP A 29 -11.48 -10.19 -1.97
N VAL A 30 -11.37 -9.19 -2.85
CA VAL A 30 -10.37 -9.15 -3.92
C VAL A 30 -8.96 -8.94 -3.37
N ALA A 31 -8.77 -8.10 -2.35
CA ALA A 31 -7.48 -7.88 -1.71
C ALA A 31 -7.03 -9.10 -0.90
N GLY A 32 -7.95 -9.79 -0.23
CA GLY A 32 -7.65 -11.04 0.49
C GLY A 32 -7.31 -12.22 -0.41
N THR A 33 -7.60 -12.13 -1.72
CA THR A 33 -7.16 -13.10 -2.73
C THR A 33 -5.88 -12.69 -3.45
N ALA A 34 -5.40 -11.46 -3.26
CA ALA A 34 -4.07 -11.07 -3.66
C ALA A 34 -3.06 -11.61 -2.63
N PRO A 35 -2.03 -12.37 -3.03
CA PRO A 35 -0.96 -12.70 -2.10
C PRO A 35 -0.37 -11.38 -1.58
N ASP A 36 -0.21 -11.26 -0.25
CA ASP A 36 0.30 -10.08 0.47
C ASP A 36 1.42 -9.39 -0.30
N LYS A 37 1.06 -8.50 -1.23
CA LYS A 37 1.99 -7.64 -1.91
C LYS A 37 2.01 -6.41 -1.03
N PRO A 38 3.08 -6.17 -0.27
CA PRO A 38 3.12 -4.99 0.57
C PRO A 38 2.91 -3.79 -0.35
N ASP A 39 1.93 -2.95 -0.02
CA ASP A 39 1.56 -1.70 -0.71
C ASP A 39 2.67 -0.63 -0.66
N ASN A 40 3.87 -1.00 -0.20
CA ASN A 40 5.08 -0.24 -0.41
C ASN A 40 5.64 -0.69 -1.75
N ALA A 41 5.67 0.21 -2.75
CA ALA A 41 6.37 -0.01 -4.01
C ALA A 41 7.65 -0.82 -3.74
N ALA A 42 7.76 -2.00 -4.35
CA ALA A 42 8.79 -2.97 -4.02
C ALA A 42 10.15 -2.26 -3.99
N VAL A 43 10.67 -2.04 -2.77
CA VAL A 43 11.91 -1.31 -2.58
C VAL A 43 12.97 -2.16 -3.25
N THR A 44 13.55 -1.62 -4.30
CA THR A 44 14.55 -2.28 -5.13
C THR A 44 15.90 -1.67 -4.80
N ASP A 45 16.92 -2.51 -4.72
CA ASP A 45 18.28 -2.04 -4.48
C ASP A 45 18.83 -1.33 -5.73
N ALA A 46 20.04 -0.80 -5.65
CA ALA A 46 20.69 -0.13 -6.78
C ALA A 46 20.88 -1.03 -8.02
N THR A 47 20.71 -2.35 -7.87
CA THR A 47 20.82 -3.35 -8.95
C THR A 47 19.46 -3.81 -9.48
N GLY A 48 18.35 -3.30 -8.93
CA GLY A 48 16.98 -3.66 -9.30
C GLY A 48 16.50 -4.97 -8.66
N ALA A 49 17.27 -5.55 -7.73
CA ALA A 49 16.87 -6.71 -6.96
C ALA A 49 15.93 -6.31 -5.82
N PRO A 50 14.98 -7.17 -5.42
CA PRO A 50 14.11 -6.89 -4.27
C PRO A 50 14.96 -6.76 -2.99
N VAL A 51 14.82 -5.65 -2.27
CA VAL A 51 15.54 -5.41 -1.01
C VAL A 51 15.11 -6.46 0.02
N SER A 52 16.09 -7.19 0.53
CA SER A 52 15.90 -8.16 1.61
C SER A 52 16.06 -7.49 2.98
N LYS A 53 15.57 -8.14 4.04
CA LYS A 53 15.72 -7.64 5.41
C LYS A 53 17.18 -7.56 5.85
N ASP A 54 18.02 -8.44 5.30
CA ASP A 54 19.45 -8.50 5.59
C ASP A 54 20.18 -7.29 4.98
N ASP A 55 19.76 -6.84 3.80
CA ASP A 55 20.30 -5.64 3.15
C ASP A 55 20.01 -4.37 3.97
N ILE A 56 18.81 -4.29 4.55
CA ILE A 56 18.42 -3.16 5.42
C ILE A 56 19.28 -3.14 6.69
N ALA A 57 19.51 -4.31 7.31
CA ALA A 57 20.36 -4.41 8.49
C ALA A 57 21.81 -4.01 8.19
N ALA A 58 22.35 -4.46 7.05
CA ALA A 58 23.69 -4.09 6.59
C ALA A 58 23.83 -2.58 6.35
N LEU A 59 22.82 -1.95 5.74
CA LEU A 59 22.77 -0.50 5.53
C LEU A 59 22.69 0.27 6.85
N GLN A 60 21.87 -0.18 7.80
CA GLN A 60 21.76 0.45 9.12
C GLN A 60 23.09 0.44 9.88
N HIS A 61 23.77 -0.71 9.90
CA HIS A 61 25.11 -0.81 10.51
C HIS A 61 26.14 0.06 9.80
N ALA A 62 26.11 0.11 8.46
CA ALA A 62 27.02 0.97 7.70
C ALA A 62 26.77 2.46 7.99
N VAL A 63 25.51 2.88 8.12
CA VAL A 63 25.16 4.27 8.48
C VAL A 63 25.60 4.59 9.91
N GLU A 64 25.36 3.70 10.87
CA GLU A 64 25.77 3.88 12.28
C GLU A 64 27.30 3.97 12.42
N ASP A 65 28.03 3.14 11.69
CA ASP A 65 29.49 3.17 11.66
C ASP A 65 30.02 4.46 11.01
N LEU A 66 29.34 4.95 9.97
CA LEU A 66 29.67 6.24 9.37
C LEU A 66 29.36 7.39 10.32
N GLU A 67 28.25 7.36 11.04
CA GLU A 67 27.90 8.35 12.06
C GLU A 67 28.95 8.39 13.19
N LYS A 68 29.33 7.22 13.71
CA LYS A 68 30.42 7.09 14.70
C LYS A 68 31.77 7.59 14.19
N ARG A 69 32.06 7.42 12.90
CA ARG A 69 33.29 7.92 12.25
C ARG A 69 33.23 9.42 11.94
N GLN A 70 32.05 9.96 11.67
CA GLN A 70 31.83 11.36 11.30
C GLN A 70 31.82 12.30 12.51
N GLY A 71 31.67 11.78 13.74
CA GLY A 71 31.98 12.48 14.98
C GLY A 71 31.60 13.96 15.00
N HIS A 72 30.32 14.27 15.16
CA HIS A 72 29.93 15.55 15.75
C HIS A 72 29.52 15.30 17.21
N PRO A 73 30.01 16.09 18.17
CA PRO A 73 29.91 15.83 19.61
C PRO A 73 28.47 15.73 20.13
#